data_AF-A0A7Y9ZHX2-F1
#
_entry.id   AF-A0A7Y9ZHX2-F1
#
_cell.length_a   1.000
_cell.length_b   1.000
_cell.length_c   1.000
_cell.angle_alpha   90.00
_cell.angle_beta   90.00
_cell.angle_gamma   90.00
#
_symmetry.space_group_name_H-M   'P 1'
#
loop_
_entity.id
_entity.type
_entity.pdbx_description
1 polymer ?
#
loop_
_entity_poly.entity_id
_entity_poly.type
_entity_poly.pdbx_seq_one_letter_code
_entity_poly.pdbx_strand_id
1 'polypeptide(L)'
;MRSFQPFPRRELKRLRRRWLRRNLGIVAFLMAGFVLVAALTSVPLATSELPVRWYVIGLLQASLVAAALHLVNSAFLAHEATAIWQLRGAWGEDNTRSELQKAKRRRLVWGWVDSITLQGGDLDHVVVTRSGGIVVLDSKWRGSIDADAVAEMTASAKKAAIRAQGLARSMLKSERGAKHRARAQPVTVDAAVVLWGAARELVNDGREVDGVRFVDGRKLVDWLRQLEGPPVPPDAAKELLEQLAAYRATAFKAAELRAAERA
;
A
#
# COMPACT_ATOMS: atom_id res chain seq x y z
N MET A 1 -12.16 -13.39 -4.57
CA MET A 1 -11.06 -13.14 -3.61
C MET A 1 -11.26 -11.76 -2.98
N ARG A 2 -11.40 -11.66 -1.65
CA ARG A 2 -11.45 -10.34 -0.97
C ARG A 2 -10.12 -9.61 -1.24
N SER A 3 -10.18 -8.38 -1.75
CA SER A 3 -8.99 -7.56 -1.97
C SER A 3 -8.28 -7.35 -0.63
N PHE A 4 -7.06 -7.84 -0.50
CA PHE A 4 -6.24 -7.64 0.69
C PHE A 4 -6.08 -6.14 0.97
N GLN A 5 -6.21 -5.73 2.24
CA GLN A 5 -6.02 -4.35 2.66
C GLN A 5 -4.72 -4.25 3.46
N PRO A 6 -3.75 -3.44 3.00
CA PRO A 6 -2.49 -3.27 3.70
C PRO A 6 -2.68 -2.63 5.08
N PHE A 7 -1.68 -2.81 5.94
CA PHE A 7 -1.73 -2.41 7.35
C PHE A 7 -2.14 -0.94 7.55
N PRO A 8 -1.58 0.04 6.82
CA PRO A 8 -1.96 1.45 7.00
C PRO A 8 -3.44 1.71 6.74
N ARG A 9 -4.03 1.04 5.73
CA ARG A 9 -5.47 1.15 5.45
C ARG A 9 -6.33 0.55 6.56
N ARG A 10 -5.90 -0.57 7.15
CA ARG A 10 -6.62 -1.20 8.27
C ARG A 10 -6.58 -0.32 9.51
N GLU A 11 -5.42 0.21 9.84
CA GLU A 11 -5.26 1.09 11.01
C GLU A 11 -6.00 2.42 10.80
N LEU A 12 -5.95 3.02 9.61
CA LEU A 12 -6.73 4.23 9.30
C LEU A 12 -8.24 4.01 9.51
N LYS A 13 -8.77 2.86 9.11
CA LYS A 13 -10.18 2.50 9.35
C LYS A 13 -10.48 2.32 10.83
N ARG A 14 -9.58 1.70 11.58
CA ARG A 14 -9.70 1.54 13.04
C ARG A 14 -9.70 2.89 13.74
N LEU A 15 -8.76 3.77 13.42
CA LEU A 15 -8.68 5.13 13.93
C LEU A 15 -9.94 5.92 13.61
N ARG A 16 -10.41 5.88 12.35
CA ARG A 16 -11.64 6.56 11.94
C ARG A 16 -12.86 6.06 12.71
N ARG A 17 -13.03 4.74 12.85
CA ARG A 17 -14.14 4.17 13.62
C ARG A 17 -14.09 4.58 15.09
N ARG A 18 -12.90 4.54 15.71
CA ARG A 18 -12.71 4.96 17.10
C ARG A 18 -13.06 6.44 17.27
N TRP A 19 -12.56 7.29 16.38
CA TRP A 19 -12.81 8.73 16.41
C TRP A 19 -14.30 9.05 16.21
N LEU A 20 -14.97 8.40 15.25
CA LEU A 20 -16.41 8.59 15.01
C LEU A 20 -17.25 8.18 16.21
N ARG A 21 -16.91 7.07 16.89
CA ARG A 21 -17.62 6.64 18.10
C ARG A 21 -17.47 7.65 19.24
N ARG A 22 -16.25 8.16 19.44
CA ARG A 22 -15.97 9.16 20.48
C ARG A 22 -16.70 10.49 20.22
N ASN A 23 -16.85 10.86 18.95
CA ASN A 23 -17.43 12.14 18.54
C ASN A 23 -18.84 12.01 17.95
N LEU A 24 -19.56 10.91 18.25
CA LEU A 24 -20.83 10.61 17.60
C LEU A 24 -21.86 11.73 17.77
N GLY A 25 -21.93 12.34 18.95
CA GLY A 25 -22.85 13.46 19.22
C GLY A 25 -22.55 14.68 18.35
N ILE A 26 -21.28 15.07 18.23
CA ILE A 26 -20.85 16.22 17.39
C ILE A 26 -21.13 15.92 15.92
N VAL A 27 -20.80 14.71 15.45
CA VAL A 27 -21.05 14.30 14.07
C VAL A 27 -22.56 14.26 13.78
N ALA A 28 -23.38 13.72 14.69
CA ALA A 28 -24.82 13.67 14.53
C ALA A 28 -25.44 15.07 14.50
N PHE A 29 -25.00 15.97 15.39
CA PHE A 29 -25.42 17.37 15.39
C PHE A 29 -25.08 18.07 14.07
N LEU A 30 -23.85 17.91 13.59
CA LEU A 30 -23.43 18.46 12.29
C LEU A 30 -24.28 17.91 11.14
N MET A 31 -24.49 16.59 11.08
CA MET A 31 -25.32 15.97 10.04
C MET A 31 -26.78 16.45 10.10
N ALA A 32 -27.35 16.60 11.30
CA ALA A 32 -28.69 17.16 11.47
C ALA A 32 -28.79 18.60 10.97
N GLY A 33 -27.76 19.42 11.21
CA GLY A 33 -27.66 20.78 10.66
C GLY A 33 -27.66 20.80 9.13
N PHE A 34 -26.87 19.92 8.48
CA PHE A 34 -26.86 19.80 7.02
C PHE A 34 -28.21 19.34 6.46
N VAL A 35 -28.88 18.38 7.11
CA VAL A 35 -30.23 17.92 6.72
C VAL A 35 -31.25 19.05 6.86
N LEU A 36 -31.18 19.83 7.94
CA LEU A 36 -32.06 20.97 8.16
C LEU A 36 -31.86 22.03 7.07
N VAL A 37 -30.61 22.40 6.75
CA VAL A 37 -30.30 23.34 5.66
C VAL A 37 -30.79 22.81 4.32
N ALA A 38 -30.60 21.52 4.04
CA ALA A 38 -31.10 20.89 2.82
C ALA A 38 -32.63 20.98 2.73
N ALA A 39 -33.35 20.74 3.83
CA ALA A 39 -34.81 20.86 3.87
C ALA A 39 -35.28 22.30 3.66
N LEU A 40 -34.70 23.25 4.41
CA LEU A 40 -35.05 24.68 4.35
C LEU A 40 -34.82 25.29 2.96
N THR A 41 -33.82 24.81 2.23
CA THR A 41 -33.52 25.27 0.86
C THR A 41 -34.31 24.52 -0.20
N SER A 42 -34.55 23.22 -0.01
CA SER A 42 -35.28 22.40 -1.01
C SER A 42 -36.76 22.71 -1.05
N VAL A 43 -37.40 23.03 0.08
CA VAL A 43 -38.86 23.29 0.14
C VAL A 43 -39.28 24.49 -0.73
N PRO A 44 -38.66 25.68 -0.62
CA PRO A 44 -39.00 26.82 -1.48
C PRO A 44 -38.64 26.58 -2.96
N LEU A 45 -37.54 25.86 -3.22
CA LEU A 45 -37.17 25.52 -4.59
C LEU A 45 -38.16 24.55 -5.24
N ALA A 46 -38.71 23.61 -4.46
CA ALA A 46 -39.69 22.65 -4.94
C ALA A 46 -41.04 23.31 -5.31
N THR A 47 -41.40 24.42 -4.64
CA THR A 47 -42.62 25.19 -4.95
C THR A 47 -42.40 26.23 -6.05
N SER A 48 -41.17 26.45 -6.52
CA SER A 48 -40.87 27.41 -7.59
C SER A 48 -41.30 26.90 -8.97
N GLU A 49 -41.62 27.83 -9.88
CA GLU A 49 -41.96 27.51 -11.27
C GLU A 49 -40.73 27.30 -12.17
N LEU A 50 -39.52 27.27 -11.59
CA LEU A 50 -38.30 27.13 -12.37
C LEU A 50 -38.27 25.78 -13.10
N PRO A 51 -38.04 25.75 -14.44
CA PRO A 51 -38.02 24.50 -15.21
C PRO A 51 -36.88 23.57 -14.80
N VAL A 52 -35.82 24.12 -14.19
CA VAL A 52 -34.63 23.38 -13.74
C VAL A 52 -34.61 23.06 -12.24
N ARG A 53 -35.69 23.33 -11.50
CA ARG A 53 -35.71 23.24 -10.02
C ARG A 53 -35.20 21.92 -9.45
N TRP A 54 -35.55 20.79 -10.07
CA TRP A 54 -35.14 19.47 -9.60
C TRP A 54 -33.64 19.22 -9.78
N TYR A 55 -33.04 19.74 -10.86
CA TYR A 55 -31.59 19.70 -11.04
C TYR A 55 -30.87 20.56 -10.00
N VAL A 56 -31.41 21.74 -9.70
CA VAL A 56 -30.85 22.65 -8.68
C VAL A 56 -30.93 22.01 -7.29
N ILE A 57 -32.08 21.42 -6.92
CA ILE A 57 -32.25 20.70 -5.66
C ILE A 57 -31.26 19.53 -5.58
N GLY A 58 -31.15 18.73 -6.63
CA GLY A 58 -30.21 17.60 -6.67
C GLY A 58 -28.75 18.04 -6.51
N LEU A 59 -28.32 19.08 -7.24
CA LEU A 59 -26.98 19.64 -7.13
C LEU A 59 -26.70 20.18 -5.72
N LEU A 60 -27.66 20.91 -5.14
CA LEU A 60 -27.56 21.46 -3.79
C LEU A 60 -27.43 20.35 -2.75
N GLN A 61 -28.26 19.31 -2.82
CA GLN A 61 -28.20 18.17 -1.90
C GLN A 61 -26.87 17.41 -2.03
N ALA A 62 -26.42 17.14 -3.26
CA ALA A 62 -25.14 16.49 -3.50
C ALA A 62 -23.98 17.33 -2.94
N SER A 63 -24.01 18.65 -3.12
CA SER A 63 -23.00 19.57 -2.60
C SER A 63 -23.00 19.63 -1.07
N LEU A 64 -24.17 19.66 -0.43
CA LEU A 64 -24.30 19.63 1.03
C LEU A 64 -23.78 18.31 1.62
N VAL A 65 -24.12 17.17 1.01
CA VAL A 65 -23.59 15.86 1.43
C VAL A 65 -22.07 15.81 1.26
N ALA A 66 -21.55 16.28 0.12
CA ALA A 66 -20.11 16.34 -0.12
C ALA A 66 -19.40 17.23 0.92
N ALA A 67 -19.96 18.41 1.22
CA ALA A 67 -19.43 19.32 2.23
C ALA A 67 -19.45 18.70 3.64
N ALA A 68 -20.54 18.06 4.04
CA ALA A 68 -20.65 17.39 5.33
C ALA A 68 -19.60 16.27 5.48
N LEU A 69 -19.48 15.40 4.46
CA LEU A 69 -18.49 14.33 4.45
C LEU A 69 -17.05 14.87 4.45
N HIS A 70 -16.80 15.95 3.71
CA HIS A 70 -15.50 16.62 3.68
C HIS A 70 -15.15 17.19 5.07
N LEU A 71 -16.06 17.90 5.73
CA LEU A 71 -15.85 18.44 7.07
C LEU A 71 -15.57 17.34 8.10
N VAL A 72 -16.34 16.26 8.09
CA VAL A 72 -16.10 15.12 9.00
C VAL A 72 -14.73 14.49 8.73
N ASN A 73 -14.35 14.32 7.47
CA ASN A 73 -13.03 13.77 7.13
C ASN A 73 -11.89 14.71 7.53
N SER A 74 -12.02 16.01 7.27
CA SER A 74 -11.04 17.03 7.64
C SER A 74 -10.91 17.14 9.17
N ALA A 75 -12.02 17.11 9.91
CA ALA A 75 -12.01 17.08 11.37
C ALA A 75 -11.30 15.83 11.91
N PHE A 76 -11.57 14.66 11.33
CA PHE A 76 -10.85 13.42 11.69
C PHE A 76 -9.34 13.55 11.48
N LEU A 77 -8.91 14.03 10.31
CA LEU A 77 -7.48 14.18 10.00
C LEU A 77 -6.80 15.26 10.84
N ALA A 78 -7.53 16.32 11.21
CA ALA A 78 -7.00 17.39 12.06
C ALA A 78 -6.78 16.94 13.51
N HIS A 79 -7.66 16.08 14.05
CA HIS A 79 -7.58 15.64 15.44
C HIS A 79 -6.71 14.39 15.64
N GLU A 80 -6.56 13.56 14.61
CA GLU A 80 -5.76 12.33 14.69
C GLU A 80 -4.49 12.48 13.85
N ALA A 81 -3.45 13.08 14.43
CA ALA A 81 -2.17 13.30 13.74
C ALA A 81 -1.56 11.99 13.18
N THR A 82 -1.76 10.87 13.87
CA THR A 82 -1.35 9.53 13.40
C THR A 82 -2.10 9.08 12.16
N ALA A 83 -3.33 9.55 11.93
CA ALA A 83 -4.11 9.23 10.74
C ALA A 83 -3.48 9.80 9.46
N ILE A 84 -2.82 10.97 9.54
CA ILE A 84 -2.10 11.55 8.40
C ILE A 84 -0.93 10.64 8.00
N TRP A 85 -0.18 10.12 8.98
CA TRP A 85 0.89 9.15 8.72
C TRP A 85 0.38 7.87 8.07
N GLN A 86 -0.72 7.30 8.60
CA GLN A 86 -1.32 6.09 8.01
C GLN A 86 -1.91 6.33 6.62
N LEU A 87 -2.51 7.51 6.38
CA LEU A 87 -3.02 7.90 5.07
C LEU A 87 -1.89 8.01 4.03
N ARG A 88 -0.80 8.68 4.40
CA ARG A 88 0.39 8.81 3.55
C ARG A 88 1.02 7.46 3.24
N GLY A 89 1.10 6.57 4.23
CA GLY A 89 1.54 5.18 4.04
C GLY A 89 0.66 4.44 3.03
N ALA A 90 -0.66 4.48 3.21
CA ALA A 90 -1.61 3.86 2.30
C ALA A 90 -1.48 4.38 0.86
N TRP A 91 -1.30 5.70 0.67
CA TRP A 91 -1.07 6.28 -0.65
C TRP A 91 0.24 5.81 -1.28
N GLY A 92 1.32 5.69 -0.49
CA GLY A 92 2.59 5.15 -0.97
C GLY A 92 2.44 3.72 -1.51
N GLU A 93 1.76 2.85 -0.77
CA GLU A 93 1.52 1.46 -1.18
C GLU A 93 0.62 1.38 -2.43
N ASP A 94 -0.46 2.17 -2.49
CA ASP A 94 -1.38 2.17 -3.63
C ASP A 94 -0.73 2.72 -4.90
N ASN A 95 0.12 3.75 -4.77
CA ASN A 95 0.90 4.28 -5.88
C ASN A 95 1.93 3.25 -6.37
N THR A 96 2.65 2.61 -5.44
CA THR A 96 3.59 1.52 -5.77
C THR A 96 2.87 0.39 -6.51
N ARG A 97 1.69 -0.04 -6.04
CA ARG A 97 0.86 -1.04 -6.72
C ARG A 97 0.47 -0.60 -8.14
N SER A 98 0.12 0.67 -8.32
CA SER A 98 -0.25 1.23 -9.62
C SER A 98 0.92 1.21 -10.61
N GLU A 99 2.14 1.49 -10.14
CA GLU A 99 3.36 1.36 -10.93
C GLU A 99 3.71 -0.11 -11.22
N LEU A 100 3.53 -1.02 -10.27
CA LEU A 100 3.71 -2.46 -10.50
C LEU A 100 2.71 -3.02 -11.52
N GLN A 101 1.46 -2.53 -11.54
CA GLN A 101 0.49 -2.84 -12.60
C GLN A 101 0.98 -2.35 -13.97
N LYS A 102 1.56 -1.15 -14.06
CA LYS A 102 2.18 -0.66 -15.29
C LYS A 102 3.37 -1.53 -15.69
N ALA A 103 4.25 -1.89 -14.75
CA ALA A 103 5.40 -2.78 -15.00
C ALA A 103 4.96 -4.15 -15.51
N LYS A 104 3.89 -4.73 -14.96
CA LYS A 104 3.31 -6.00 -15.42
C LYS A 104 2.76 -5.88 -16.84
N ARG A 105 2.02 -4.82 -17.16
CA ARG A 105 1.53 -4.54 -18.53
C ARG A 105 2.68 -4.40 -19.53
N ARG A 106 3.78 -3.78 -19.11
CA ARG A 106 5.02 -3.64 -19.89
C ARG A 106 5.91 -4.89 -19.89
N ARG A 107 5.47 -6.00 -19.30
CA ARG A 107 6.21 -7.27 -19.21
C ARG A 107 7.59 -7.13 -18.56
N LEU A 108 7.77 -6.23 -17.59
CA LEU A 108 9.02 -6.11 -16.83
C LEU A 108 9.07 -7.07 -15.63
N VAL A 109 7.89 -7.40 -15.12
CA VAL A 109 7.71 -8.33 -13.99
C VAL A 109 6.76 -9.45 -14.38
N TRP A 110 6.92 -10.61 -13.75
CA TRP A 110 5.94 -11.69 -13.83
C TRP A 110 4.73 -11.39 -12.96
N GLY A 111 4.98 -10.87 -11.77
CA GLY A 111 3.96 -10.48 -10.80
C GLY A 111 4.57 -10.02 -9.49
N TRP A 112 3.73 -9.79 -8.50
CA TRP A 112 4.15 -9.42 -7.17
C TRP A 112 3.12 -9.89 -6.13
N VAL A 113 3.55 -9.99 -4.88
CA VAL A 113 2.70 -10.28 -3.72
C VAL A 113 2.88 -9.16 -2.71
N ASP A 114 1.76 -8.52 -2.36
CA ASP A 114 1.71 -7.48 -1.34
C ASP A 114 1.64 -8.08 0.08
N SER A 115 2.30 -7.40 1.02
CA SER A 115 2.16 -7.52 2.48
C SER A 115 2.26 -8.94 3.01
N ILE A 116 3.46 -9.50 2.96
CA ILE A 116 3.75 -10.81 3.56
C ILE A 116 4.16 -10.60 5.02
N THR A 117 3.31 -11.05 5.95
CA THR A 117 3.60 -10.97 7.39
C THR A 117 4.52 -12.10 7.83
N LEU A 118 5.64 -11.75 8.47
CA LEU A 118 6.61 -12.67 9.05
C LEU A 118 6.76 -12.38 10.55
N GLN A 119 7.29 -13.34 11.32
CA GLN A 119 7.52 -13.17 12.77
C GLN A 119 8.40 -11.96 13.11
N GLY A 120 9.29 -11.56 12.19
CA GLY A 120 10.20 -10.42 12.36
C GLY A 120 9.73 -9.10 11.75
N GLY A 121 8.53 -9.05 11.16
CA GLY A 121 8.00 -7.86 10.46
C GLY A 121 7.40 -8.18 9.09
N ASP A 122 6.75 -7.19 8.48
CA ASP A 122 6.08 -7.34 7.20
C ASP A 122 7.01 -7.04 6.01
N LEU A 123 6.73 -7.65 4.85
CA LEU A 123 7.30 -7.29 3.54
C LEU A 123 6.22 -6.59 2.73
N ASP A 124 6.42 -5.30 2.41
CA ASP A 124 5.42 -4.47 1.72
C ASP A 124 5.09 -5.02 0.33
N HIS A 125 6.10 -5.20 -0.53
CA HIS A 125 5.94 -5.80 -1.85
C HIS A 125 7.09 -6.72 -2.19
N VAL A 126 6.78 -7.98 -2.52
CA VAL A 126 7.74 -8.93 -3.07
C VAL A 126 7.46 -9.10 -4.56
N VAL A 127 8.37 -8.63 -5.39
CA VAL A 127 8.22 -8.56 -6.85
C VAL A 127 9.08 -9.63 -7.50
N VAL A 128 8.49 -10.43 -8.39
CA VAL A 128 9.21 -11.40 -9.21
C VAL A 128 9.44 -10.77 -10.58
N THR A 129 10.67 -10.34 -10.82
CA THR A 129 11.08 -9.65 -12.05
C THR A 129 11.32 -10.65 -13.18
N ARG A 130 11.32 -10.18 -14.43
CA ARG A 130 11.69 -11.03 -15.57
C ARG A 130 13.20 -11.20 -15.68
N SER A 131 13.95 -10.18 -15.29
CA SER A 131 15.41 -10.13 -15.27
C SER A 131 15.81 -9.51 -13.93
N GLY A 132 16.71 -10.18 -13.19
CA GLY A 132 17.17 -9.71 -11.87
C GLY A 132 16.68 -10.51 -10.66
N GLY A 133 15.74 -11.45 -10.84
CA GLY A 133 15.26 -12.32 -9.77
C GLY A 133 14.14 -11.71 -8.93
N ILE A 134 14.30 -11.69 -7.60
CA ILE A 134 13.30 -11.15 -6.68
C ILE A 134 13.74 -9.76 -6.21
N VAL A 135 12.81 -8.82 -6.20
CA VAL A 135 13.01 -7.50 -5.62
C VAL A 135 12.01 -7.27 -4.50
N VAL A 136 12.50 -6.87 -3.34
CA VAL A 136 11.66 -6.41 -2.22
C VAL A 136 11.59 -4.90 -2.26
N LEU A 137 10.38 -4.37 -2.40
CA LEU A 137 10.14 -2.93 -2.36
C LEU A 137 9.56 -2.57 -0.99
N ASP A 138 10.22 -1.63 -0.32
CA ASP A 138 9.71 -0.95 0.87
C ASP A 138 9.20 0.44 0.45
N SER A 139 7.89 0.70 0.60
CA SER A 139 7.29 1.93 0.10
C SER A 139 7.18 2.98 1.21
N LYS A 140 7.77 4.16 1.00
CA LYS A 140 7.86 5.21 2.02
C LYS A 140 7.37 6.54 1.48
N TRP A 141 6.49 7.20 2.24
CA TRP A 141 6.05 8.56 1.94
C TRP A 141 6.76 9.56 2.87
N ARG A 142 7.53 10.50 2.31
CA ARG A 142 8.30 11.48 3.07
C ARG A 142 8.11 12.89 2.51
N GLY A 143 8.03 13.87 3.42
CA GLY A 143 8.01 15.30 3.07
C GLY A 143 9.42 15.88 2.89
N SER A 144 10.36 15.41 3.72
CA SER A 144 11.78 15.70 3.68
C SER A 144 12.57 14.42 3.99
N ILE A 145 13.85 14.39 3.65
CA ILE A 145 14.78 13.31 3.97
C ILE A 145 16.04 13.92 4.58
N ASP A 146 16.38 13.48 5.78
CA ASP A 146 17.67 13.73 6.44
C ASP A 146 18.50 12.44 6.50
N ALA A 147 19.74 12.54 6.99
CA ALA A 147 20.66 11.41 7.04
C ALA A 147 20.12 10.26 7.93
N ASP A 148 19.48 10.60 9.05
CA ASP A 148 18.91 9.62 9.98
C ASP A 148 17.74 8.85 9.34
N ALA A 149 16.87 9.54 8.61
CA ALA A 149 15.79 8.92 7.86
C ALA A 149 16.33 8.00 6.76
N VAL A 150 17.41 8.37 6.07
CA VAL A 150 18.07 7.47 5.10
C VAL A 150 18.58 6.21 5.80
N ALA A 151 19.27 6.36 6.94
CA ALA A 151 19.80 5.23 7.70
C ALA A 151 18.67 4.30 8.18
N GLU A 152 17.57 4.85 8.70
CA GLU A 152 16.38 4.10 9.12
C GLU A 152 15.78 3.29 7.95
N MET A 153 15.59 3.95 6.79
CA MET A 153 15.01 3.32 5.60
C MET A 153 15.92 2.22 5.04
N THR A 154 17.23 2.47 4.97
CA THR A 154 18.22 1.47 4.54
C THR A 154 18.20 0.26 5.48
N ALA A 155 18.19 0.47 6.79
CA ALA A 155 18.14 -0.62 7.77
C ALA A 155 16.84 -1.44 7.66
N SER A 156 15.70 -0.77 7.45
CA SER A 156 14.39 -1.40 7.21
C SER A 156 14.43 -2.29 5.96
N ALA A 157 14.88 -1.74 4.83
CA ALA A 157 14.93 -2.44 3.55
C ALA A 157 15.89 -3.64 3.58
N LYS A 158 17.06 -3.51 4.21
CA LYS A 158 17.99 -4.63 4.41
C LYS A 158 17.35 -5.78 5.19
N LYS A 159 16.67 -5.47 6.30
CA LYS A 159 15.96 -6.48 7.09
C LYS A 159 14.88 -7.16 6.24
N ALA A 160 14.18 -6.41 5.40
CA ALA A 160 13.17 -6.94 4.48
C ALA A 160 13.80 -7.88 3.42
N ALA A 161 14.93 -7.51 2.81
CA ALA A 161 15.65 -8.37 1.87
C ALA A 161 16.16 -9.67 2.52
N ILE A 162 16.77 -9.59 3.71
CA ILE A 162 17.23 -10.79 4.45
C ILE A 162 16.07 -11.75 4.71
N ARG A 163 14.92 -11.21 5.14
CA ARG A 163 13.70 -12.00 5.37
C ARG A 163 13.16 -12.63 4.10
N ALA A 164 13.07 -11.86 3.02
CA ALA A 164 12.64 -12.38 1.73
C ALA A 164 13.60 -13.43 1.18
N GLN A 165 14.90 -13.29 1.40
CA GLN A 165 15.87 -14.32 1.04
C GLN A 165 15.72 -15.58 1.89
N GLY A 166 15.44 -15.45 3.18
CA GLY A 166 15.07 -16.58 4.04
C GLY A 166 13.82 -17.31 3.53
N LEU A 167 12.79 -16.55 3.13
CA LEU A 167 11.55 -17.07 2.58
C LEU A 167 11.76 -17.76 1.22
N ALA A 168 12.48 -17.14 0.30
CA ALA A 168 12.81 -17.74 -0.99
C ALA A 168 13.61 -19.03 -0.81
N ARG A 169 14.57 -19.06 0.12
CA ARG A 169 15.33 -20.28 0.43
C ARG A 169 14.48 -21.40 1.04
N SER A 170 13.48 -21.10 1.87
CA SER A 170 12.60 -22.14 2.43
C SER A 170 11.66 -22.71 1.38
N MET A 171 11.13 -21.85 0.51
CA MET A 171 10.27 -22.22 -0.62
C MET A 171 11.01 -23.08 -1.66
N LEU A 172 12.24 -22.71 -2.01
CA LEU A 172 13.05 -23.49 -2.96
C LEU A 172 13.64 -24.77 -2.34
N LYS A 173 13.70 -24.90 -1.01
CA LYS A 173 14.21 -26.11 -0.33
C LYS A 173 13.17 -27.22 -0.20
N SER A 174 11.87 -26.93 -0.25
CA SER A 174 10.84 -27.99 -0.18
C SER A 174 10.84 -28.93 -1.39
N GLU A 175 11.62 -28.64 -2.43
CA GLU A 175 11.87 -29.56 -3.56
C GLU A 175 12.92 -30.66 -3.29
N ARG A 176 13.53 -30.72 -2.10
CA ARG A 176 14.62 -31.68 -1.78
C ARG A 176 14.21 -33.18 -1.76
N GLY A 177 12.97 -33.52 -2.12
CA GLY A 177 12.56 -34.90 -2.38
C GLY A 177 12.99 -35.47 -3.73
N ALA A 178 13.40 -34.62 -4.70
CA ALA A 178 13.79 -35.07 -6.03
C ALA A 178 15.31 -35.11 -6.19
N LYS A 179 15.86 -36.33 -6.22
CA LYS A 179 17.27 -36.73 -6.19
C LYS A 179 18.19 -36.17 -7.29
N HIS A 180 17.76 -35.26 -8.17
CA HIS A 180 18.58 -34.74 -9.27
C HIS A 180 18.17 -33.32 -9.68
N ARG A 181 18.83 -32.29 -9.15
CA ARG A 181 19.08 -31.01 -9.87
C ARG A 181 20.12 -30.15 -9.14
N ALA A 182 21.38 -30.31 -9.52
CA ALA A 182 22.47 -29.40 -9.17
C ALA A 182 22.40 -28.05 -9.92
N ARG A 183 21.19 -27.55 -10.24
CA ARG A 183 20.97 -26.42 -11.18
C ARG A 183 20.00 -25.35 -10.69
N ALA A 184 19.56 -25.38 -9.43
CA ALA A 184 18.82 -24.26 -8.87
C ALA A 184 19.80 -23.12 -8.60
N GLN A 185 19.92 -22.19 -9.56
CA GLN A 185 20.65 -20.95 -9.34
C GLN A 185 20.12 -20.26 -8.08
N PRO A 186 20.99 -19.76 -7.18
CA PRO A 186 20.53 -19.02 -6.02
C PRO A 186 19.75 -17.79 -6.51
N VAL A 187 18.47 -17.72 -6.14
CA VAL A 187 17.63 -16.58 -6.47
C VAL A 187 18.18 -15.36 -5.73
N THR A 188 18.62 -14.36 -6.50
CA THR A 188 19.05 -13.05 -6.00
C THR A 188 17.84 -12.31 -5.45
N VAL A 189 18.02 -11.70 -4.28
CA VAL A 189 16.99 -10.89 -3.63
C VAL A 189 17.58 -9.50 -3.39
N ASP A 190 17.11 -8.53 -4.15
CA ASP A 190 17.53 -7.14 -4.01
C ASP A 190 16.50 -6.35 -3.20
N ALA A 191 16.97 -5.36 -2.44
CA ALA A 191 16.13 -4.44 -1.69
C ALA A 191 16.11 -3.06 -2.35
N ALA A 192 14.92 -2.48 -2.46
CA ALA A 192 14.77 -1.09 -2.85
C ALA A 192 13.75 -0.36 -1.99
N VAL A 193 14.04 0.91 -1.70
CA VAL A 193 13.13 1.85 -1.06
C VAL A 193 12.50 2.69 -2.15
N VAL A 194 11.17 2.62 -2.26
CA VAL A 194 10.38 3.41 -3.21
C VAL A 194 9.84 4.63 -2.49
N LEU A 195 10.32 5.80 -2.89
CA LEU A 195 9.98 7.07 -2.24
C LEU A 195 8.85 7.81 -2.93
N TRP A 196 7.89 8.23 -2.13
CA TRP A 196 6.74 9.05 -2.51
C TRP A 196 6.69 10.33 -1.67
N GLY A 197 5.92 11.33 -2.12
CA GLY A 197 5.84 12.64 -1.48
C GLY A 197 6.84 13.65 -2.06
N ALA A 198 7.03 14.77 -1.37
CA ALA A 198 7.91 15.84 -1.83
C ALA A 198 9.39 15.42 -1.81
N ALA A 199 9.78 14.56 -0.87
CA ALA A 199 11.18 14.17 -0.71
C ALA A 199 11.72 13.29 -1.83
N ARG A 200 10.87 12.76 -2.72
CA ARG A 200 11.31 11.94 -3.87
C ARG A 200 12.23 12.70 -4.82
N GLU A 201 12.08 14.02 -4.91
CA GLU A 201 12.90 14.88 -5.78
C GLU A 201 14.33 15.06 -5.25
N LEU A 202 14.55 14.74 -3.97
CA LEU A 202 15.86 14.74 -3.33
C LEU A 202 16.62 13.42 -3.54
N VAL A 203 15.98 12.44 -4.19
CA VAL A 203 16.58 11.15 -4.50
C VAL A 203 17.19 11.25 -5.89
N ASN A 204 18.52 11.25 -5.96
CA ASN A 204 19.19 11.01 -7.24
C ASN A 204 18.82 9.60 -7.71
N ASP A 205 18.29 9.49 -8.92
CA ASP A 205 17.85 8.20 -9.49
C ASP A 205 18.97 7.17 -9.41
N GLY A 206 18.69 6.02 -8.79
CA GLY A 206 19.68 4.95 -8.67
C GLY A 206 20.72 5.15 -7.56
N ARG A 207 20.55 6.15 -6.67
CA ARG A 207 21.36 6.26 -5.45
C ARG A 207 21.26 4.96 -4.65
N GLU A 208 22.40 4.33 -4.47
CA GLU A 208 22.55 3.15 -3.63
C GLU A 208 23.19 3.55 -2.30
N VAL A 209 22.59 3.09 -1.20
CA VAL A 209 23.15 3.28 0.15
C VAL A 209 23.22 1.91 0.78
N ASP A 210 24.45 1.47 1.03
CA ASP A 210 24.78 0.16 1.58
C ASP A 210 24.07 -1.04 0.91
N GLY A 211 23.99 -1.08 -0.42
CA GLY A 211 23.32 -2.17 -1.13
C GLY A 211 21.80 -2.05 -1.23
N VAL A 212 21.20 -0.95 -0.72
CA VAL A 212 19.77 -0.64 -0.89
C VAL A 212 19.63 0.48 -1.90
N ARG A 213 18.83 0.24 -2.94
CA ARG A 213 18.54 1.28 -3.94
C ARG A 213 17.39 2.17 -3.51
N PHE A 214 17.56 3.47 -3.66
CA PHE A 214 16.51 4.46 -3.48
C PHE A 214 15.95 4.86 -4.84
N VAL A 215 14.63 4.76 -4.98
CA VAL A 215 13.94 4.92 -6.26
C VAL A 215 12.83 5.96 -6.11
N ASP A 216 12.82 6.99 -6.96
CA ASP A 216 11.64 7.86 -7.11
C ASP A 216 10.46 6.98 -7.57
N GLY A 217 9.38 6.98 -6.79
CA GLY A 217 8.19 6.20 -7.09
C GLY A 217 7.66 6.40 -8.51
N ARG A 218 7.76 7.62 -9.08
CA ARG A 218 7.32 7.87 -10.47
C ARG A 218 8.21 7.23 -11.52
N LYS A 219 9.45 6.89 -11.18
CA LYS A 219 10.44 6.25 -12.06
C LYS A 219 10.64 4.77 -11.74
N LEU A 220 9.83 4.19 -10.86
CA LEU A 220 9.91 2.78 -10.49
C LEU A 220 9.90 1.85 -11.70
N VAL A 221 9.03 2.11 -12.68
CA VAL A 221 8.93 1.30 -13.90
C VAL A 221 10.20 1.39 -14.75
N ASP A 222 10.82 2.57 -14.84
CA ASP A 222 12.04 2.76 -15.63
C ASP A 222 13.24 2.13 -14.92
N TRP A 223 13.31 2.22 -13.60
CA TRP A 223 14.30 1.49 -12.80
C TRP A 223 14.16 -0.02 -12.94
N LEU A 224 12.93 -0.57 -12.86
CA LEU A 224 12.68 -2.00 -13.06
C LEU A 224 13.11 -2.49 -14.46
N ARG A 225 13.08 -1.61 -15.48
CA ARG A 225 13.57 -1.94 -16.83
C ARG A 225 15.09 -2.07 -16.88
N GLN A 226 15.80 -1.32 -16.04
CA GLN A 226 17.26 -1.31 -15.97
C GLN A 226 17.83 -2.45 -15.11
N LEU A 227 16.98 -3.30 -14.53
CA LEU A 227 17.45 -4.44 -13.76
C LEU A 227 18.13 -5.45 -14.69
N GLU A 228 19.39 -5.71 -14.40
CA GLU A 228 20.20 -6.73 -15.06
C GLU A 228 20.22 -8.01 -14.21
N GLY A 229 20.39 -9.14 -14.88
CA GLY A 229 20.49 -10.43 -14.21
C GLY A 229 19.96 -11.56 -15.08
N PRO A 230 20.12 -12.81 -14.61
CA PRO A 230 19.63 -13.96 -15.35
C PRO A 230 18.10 -13.87 -15.50
N PRO A 231 17.56 -14.29 -16.67
CA PRO A 231 16.13 -14.31 -16.88
C PRO A 231 15.48 -15.34 -15.95
N VAL A 232 14.34 -14.98 -15.35
CA VAL A 232 13.54 -15.88 -14.53
C VAL A 232 12.57 -16.65 -15.44
N PRO A 233 12.64 -18.00 -15.50
CA PRO A 233 11.72 -18.78 -16.33
C PRO A 233 10.26 -18.56 -15.94
N PRO A 234 9.32 -18.56 -16.90
CA PRO A 234 7.90 -18.31 -16.64
C PRO A 234 7.30 -19.29 -15.63
N ASP A 235 7.63 -20.57 -15.72
CA ASP A 235 7.09 -21.60 -14.85
C ASP A 235 7.58 -21.43 -13.41
N ALA A 236 8.88 -21.19 -13.23
CA ALA A 236 9.48 -20.91 -11.93
C ALA A 236 8.89 -19.63 -11.29
N ALA A 237 8.66 -18.58 -12.11
CA ALA A 237 8.05 -17.36 -11.62
C ALA A 237 6.59 -17.57 -11.19
N LYS A 238 5.82 -18.34 -11.97
CA LYS A 238 4.42 -18.68 -11.65
C LYS A 238 4.36 -19.46 -10.34
N GLU A 239 5.16 -20.51 -10.22
CA GLU A 239 5.22 -21.34 -9.02
C GLU A 239 5.60 -20.51 -7.78
N LEU A 240 6.65 -19.68 -7.88
CA LEU A 240 7.08 -18.82 -6.78
C LEU A 240 5.96 -17.85 -6.35
N LEU A 241 5.24 -17.25 -7.30
CA LEU A 241 4.12 -16.35 -7.00
C LEU A 241 2.96 -17.09 -6.31
N GLU A 242 2.67 -18.32 -6.74
CA GLU A 242 1.65 -19.18 -6.11
C GLU A 242 2.05 -19.55 -4.67
N GLN A 243 3.31 -19.95 -4.46
CA GLN A 243 3.85 -20.26 -3.14
C GLN A 243 3.86 -19.04 -2.20
N LEU A 244 4.29 -17.87 -2.69
CA LEU A 244 4.23 -16.61 -1.93
C LEU A 244 2.79 -16.23 -1.55
N ALA A 245 1.85 -16.39 -2.49
CA ALA A 245 0.44 -16.11 -2.23
C ALA A 245 -0.18 -17.07 -1.20
N ALA A 246 0.16 -18.37 -1.30
CA ALA A 246 -0.27 -19.39 -0.34
C ALA A 246 0.31 -19.13 1.05
N TYR A 247 1.62 -18.83 1.13
CA TYR A 247 2.28 -18.48 2.38
C TYR A 247 1.62 -17.28 3.04
N ARG A 248 1.35 -16.21 2.29
CA ARG A 248 0.65 -15.03 2.81
C ARG A 248 -0.72 -15.39 3.39
N ALA A 249 -1.50 -16.22 2.71
CA ALA A 249 -2.82 -16.63 3.19
C ALA A 249 -2.74 -17.38 4.54
N THR A 250 -1.74 -18.24 4.70
CA THR A 250 -1.51 -18.99 5.95
C THR A 250 -0.98 -18.08 7.06
N ALA A 251 0.02 -17.24 6.76
CA ALA A 251 0.61 -16.31 7.72
C ALA A 251 -0.43 -15.31 8.26
N PHE A 252 -1.33 -14.86 7.39
CA PHE A 252 -2.42 -13.96 7.78
C PHE A 252 -3.40 -14.61 8.75
N LYS A 253 -3.86 -15.84 8.46
CA LYS A 253 -4.73 -16.59 9.37
C LYS A 253 -4.07 -16.80 10.74
N ALA A 254 -2.79 -17.15 10.76
CA ALA A 254 -2.04 -17.31 12.00
C ALA A 254 -1.92 -16.00 12.79
N ALA A 255 -1.76 -14.85 12.10
CA ALA A 255 -1.74 -13.54 12.74
C ALA A 255 -3.11 -13.15 13.33
N GLU A 256 -4.21 -13.46 12.63
CA GLU A 256 -5.58 -13.21 13.14
C GLU A 256 -5.87 -14.05 14.39
N LEU A 257 -5.50 -15.34 14.40
CA LEU A 257 -5.67 -16.22 15.56
C LEU A 257 -4.92 -15.70 16.78
N ARG A 258 -3.65 -15.31 16.63
CA ARG A 258 -2.85 -14.72 17.72
C ARG A 258 -3.42 -13.38 18.22
N ALA A 259 -4.04 -12.60 17.35
CA ALA A 259 -4.67 -11.35 17.74
C ALA A 259 -5.95 -11.60 18.56
N ALA A 260 -6.72 -12.64 18.21
CA ALA A 260 -7.90 -13.05 18.97
C ALA A 260 -7.53 -13.63 20.35
N GLU A 261 -6.44 -14.39 20.45
CA GLU A 261 -5.95 -14.93 21.75
C GLU A 261 -5.47 -13.85 22.73
N ARG A 262 -5.15 -12.64 22.23
CA ARG A 262 -4.64 -11.52 23.03
C ARG A 262 -5.70 -10.48 23.39
N ALA A 263 -6.90 -10.59 22.82
CA ALA A 263 -7.99 -9.64 22.99
C ALA A 263 -8.97 -10.12 24.06
#